data_AF-A0A821D9F9-F1
#
_entry.id   AF-A0A821D9F9-F1
#
_cell.length_a   1.000
_cell.length_b   1.000
_cell.length_c   1.000
_cell.angle_alpha   90.00
_cell.angle_beta   90.00
_cell.angle_gamma   90.00
#
_symmetry.space_group_name_H-M   'P 1'
#
loop_
_entity.id
_entity.type
_entity.pdbx_description
1 polymer ?
#
loop_
_entity_poly.entity_id
_entity_poly.type
_entity_poly.pdbx_seq_one_letter_code
_entity_poly.pdbx_strand_id
1 'polypeptide(L)'
;MVLPILLYTCVNDEPIVPLIGQLLQIRRYRKFDSPMSYHQKLIQKHGNMDQSIDLPILFNTVTLSIIILTAFGSDFETDVNVKYVMRQVFADVFDAILYRSMYIINLLPLLPKLPFWKKKVIDNGTRMITDYLLHRRNDLWSRSEEFDYTRWMRDPKTGLKPKLPYPFAYLPFAIGP
;
A
#
# COMPACT_ATOMS: atom_id res chain seq x y z
N MET A 1 11.37 -8.09 -2.02
CA MET A 1 10.09 -8.43 -2.68
C MET A 1 9.86 -7.41 -3.78
N VAL A 2 10.19 -7.76 -5.03
CA VAL A 2 10.03 -6.90 -6.21
C VAL A 2 8.58 -7.01 -6.64
N LEU A 3 7.81 -5.92 -6.61
CA LEU A 3 6.50 -5.89 -7.29
C LEU A 3 6.80 -5.75 -8.79
N PRO A 4 6.55 -6.74 -9.65
CA PRO A 4 6.57 -6.49 -11.07
C PRO A 4 5.32 -5.68 -11.39
N ILE A 5 5.49 -4.53 -12.02
CA ILE A 5 4.38 -3.76 -12.58
C ILE A 5 3.93 -4.52 -13.83
N LEU A 6 2.76 -5.15 -13.75
CA LEU A 6 2.25 -6.04 -14.79
C LEU A 6 1.00 -5.43 -15.39
N LEU A 7 1.15 -4.90 -16.60
CA LEU A 7 0.03 -4.76 -17.51
C LEU A 7 -0.45 -6.18 -17.83
N TYR A 8 -1.71 -6.46 -17.58
CA TYR A 8 -2.36 -7.71 -17.93
C TYR A 8 -3.47 -7.42 -18.93
N THR A 9 -3.56 -8.19 -20.00
CA THR A 9 -4.76 -8.23 -20.84
C THR A 9 -5.73 -9.23 -20.24
N CYS A 10 -6.87 -8.75 -19.74
CA CYS A 10 -7.98 -9.62 -19.36
C CYS A 10 -8.84 -9.88 -20.60
N VAL A 11 -8.55 -10.96 -21.31
CA VAL A 11 -9.54 -11.64 -22.13
C VAL A 11 -10.11 -12.75 -21.25
N ASN A 12 -11.45 -12.89 -21.21
CA ASN A 12 -12.08 -13.95 -20.42
C ASN A 12 -11.43 -15.30 -20.78
N ASP A 13 -11.08 -16.08 -19.75
CA ASP A 13 -10.45 -17.41 -19.83
C ASP A 13 -8.96 -17.47 -20.25
N GLU A 14 -8.24 -16.34 -20.28
CA GLU A 14 -6.78 -16.35 -20.45
C GLU A 14 -6.02 -16.26 -19.11
N PRO A 15 -4.90 -17.01 -18.94
CA PRO A 15 -4.07 -16.88 -17.74
C PRO A 15 -3.48 -15.46 -17.65
N ILE A 16 -3.59 -14.87 -16.46
CA ILE A 16 -3.00 -13.56 -16.14
C ILE A 16 -1.47 -13.71 -16.10
N VAL A 17 -0.80 -13.27 -17.18
CA VAL A 17 0.65 -13.32 -17.28
C VAL A 17 1.20 -11.93 -17.65
N PRO A 18 2.33 -11.50 -17.05
CA PRO A 18 3.04 -10.29 -17.42
C PRO A 18 3.07 -9.99 -18.93
N LEU A 19 2.48 -8.87 -19.40
CA LEU A 19 2.65 -8.45 -20.79
C LEU A 19 4.13 -8.15 -21.12
N ILE A 20 4.85 -7.61 -20.14
CA ILE A 20 6.27 -7.27 -20.25
C ILE A 20 7.07 -8.58 -20.33
N GLY A 21 7.53 -8.91 -21.54
CA GLY A 21 8.24 -10.15 -21.88
C GLY A 21 7.45 -11.10 -22.79
N GLN A 22 6.12 -10.99 -22.82
CA GLN A 22 5.27 -11.82 -23.69
C GLN A 22 5.09 -11.26 -25.09
N LEU A 23 5.19 -9.94 -25.28
CA LEU A 23 4.98 -9.29 -26.57
C LEU A 23 5.87 -9.87 -27.69
N LEU A 24 7.11 -10.25 -27.39
CA LEU A 24 8.00 -10.89 -28.35
C LEU A 24 7.55 -12.30 -28.72
N GLN A 25 7.02 -13.07 -27.76
CA GLN A 25 6.50 -14.41 -28.01
C GLN A 25 5.19 -14.34 -28.80
N ILE A 26 4.25 -13.47 -28.41
CA ILE A 26 3.00 -13.22 -29.13
C ILE A 26 3.30 -12.85 -30.59
N ARG A 27 4.27 -11.95 -30.83
CA ARG A 27 4.67 -11.55 -32.19
C ARG A 27 5.26 -12.72 -32.99
N ARG A 28 6.01 -13.62 -32.35
CA ARG A 28 6.51 -14.84 -33.00
C ARG A 28 5.35 -15.77 -33.38
N TYR A 29 4.47 -16.10 -32.45
CA TYR A 29 3.36 -17.04 -32.70
C TYR A 29 2.33 -16.50 -33.70
N ARG A 30 2.11 -15.17 -33.77
CA ARG A 30 1.30 -14.56 -34.85
C ARG A 30 1.94 -14.69 -36.23
N LYS A 31 3.27 -14.61 -36.34
CA LYS A 31 3.97 -14.80 -37.64
C LYS A 31 3.87 -16.23 -38.15
N PHE A 32 3.70 -17.21 -37.26
CA PHE A 32 3.58 -18.62 -37.59
C PHE A 32 2.12 -19.13 -37.53
N ASP A 33 1.15 -18.21 -37.56
CA ASP A 33 -0.30 -18.49 -37.55
C ASP A 33 -0.75 -19.54 -36.51
N SER A 34 -0.09 -19.55 -35.35
CA SER A 34 -0.33 -20.53 -34.27
C SER A 34 -0.64 -19.87 -32.92
N PRO A 35 -1.59 -18.91 -32.85
CA PRO A 35 -1.97 -18.28 -31.58
C PRO A 35 -2.54 -19.29 -30.58
N MET A 36 -3.20 -20.35 -31.06
CA MET A 36 -3.77 -21.39 -30.20
C MET A 36 -2.69 -22.20 -29.47
N SER A 37 -1.56 -22.48 -30.14
CA SER A 37 -0.42 -23.17 -29.53
C SER A 37 0.26 -22.32 -28.45
N TYR A 38 0.28 -20.99 -28.62
CA TYR A 38 0.74 -20.08 -27.57
C TYR A 38 -0.18 -20.13 -26.35
N HIS A 39 -1.49 -20.07 -26.56
CA HIS A 39 -2.49 -20.13 -25.50
C HIS A 39 -2.42 -21.45 -24.71
N GLN A 40 -2.35 -22.61 -25.39
CA GLN A 40 -2.17 -23.92 -24.75
C GLN A 40 -0.88 -23.99 -23.92
N LYS A 41 0.21 -23.39 -24.41
CA LYS A 41 1.50 -23.33 -23.69
C LYS A 41 1.41 -22.45 -22.44
N LEU A 42 0.60 -21.39 -22.47
CA LEU A 42 0.35 -20.57 -21.27
C LEU A 42 -0.48 -21.32 -20.23
N ILE A 43 -1.56 -22.00 -20.65
CA ILE A 43 -2.38 -22.83 -19.75
C ILE A 43 -1.53 -23.92 -19.11
N GLN A 44 -0.71 -24.63 -19.89
CA GLN A 44 0.15 -25.68 -19.39
C GLN A 44 1.19 -25.16 -18.38
N LYS A 45 1.68 -23.93 -18.58
CA LYS A 45 2.71 -23.33 -17.72
C LYS A 45 2.13 -22.73 -16.43
N HIS A 46 0.92 -22.18 -16.48
CA HIS A 46 0.36 -21.38 -15.39
C HIS A 46 -0.83 -22.04 -14.68
N GLY A 47 -1.29 -23.20 -15.16
CA GLY A 47 -2.38 -23.96 -14.56
C GLY A 47 -3.77 -23.50 -15.02
N ASN A 48 -4.79 -24.29 -14.69
CA ASN A 48 -6.19 -23.95 -14.96
C ASN A 48 -6.69 -23.01 -13.85
N MET A 49 -7.19 -21.83 -14.21
CA MET A 49 -7.57 -20.79 -13.25
C MET A 49 -9.09 -20.82 -12.99
N ASP A 50 -9.54 -21.78 -12.18
CA ASP A 50 -10.88 -21.72 -11.54
C ASP A 50 -10.92 -20.70 -10.38
N GLN A 51 -9.88 -19.86 -10.23
CA GLN A 51 -9.83 -18.84 -9.19
C GLN A 51 -10.59 -17.60 -9.65
N SER A 52 -11.65 -17.26 -8.92
CA SER A 52 -12.34 -15.99 -9.10
C SER A 52 -11.37 -14.83 -8.87
N ILE A 53 -11.26 -13.97 -9.87
CA ILE A 53 -10.41 -12.77 -9.81
C ILE A 53 -11.22 -11.63 -9.20
N ASP A 54 -10.67 -11.01 -8.18
CA ASP A 54 -11.21 -9.79 -7.58
C ASP A 54 -10.89 -8.59 -8.49
N LEU A 55 -11.83 -8.28 -9.40
CA LEU A 55 -11.73 -7.18 -10.37
C LEU A 55 -11.37 -5.83 -9.71
N PRO A 56 -11.99 -5.41 -8.58
CA PRO A 56 -11.56 -4.23 -7.83
C PRO A 56 -10.06 -4.18 -7.50
N ILE A 57 -9.49 -5.28 -7.01
CA ILE A 57 -8.06 -5.33 -6.65
C ILE A 57 -7.19 -5.17 -7.90
N LEU A 58 -7.56 -5.85 -9.00
CA LEU A 58 -6.83 -5.77 -10.26
C LEU A 58 -6.83 -4.34 -10.83
N PHE A 59 -8.00 -3.70 -10.90
CA PHE A 59 -8.11 -2.33 -11.43
C PHE A 59 -7.36 -1.31 -10.58
N ASN A 60 -7.42 -1.43 -9.25
CA ASN A 60 -6.65 -0.55 -8.36
C ASN A 60 -5.14 -0.70 -8.55
N THR A 61 -4.68 -1.95 -8.70
CA THR A 61 -3.27 -2.26 -8.92
C THR A 61 -2.77 -1.68 -10.24
N VAL A 62 -3.53 -1.88 -11.33
CA VAL A 62 -3.19 -1.35 -12.66
C VAL A 62 -3.19 0.18 -12.66
N THR A 63 -4.19 0.81 -12.04
CA THR A 63 -4.30 2.28 -11.99
C THR A 63 -3.11 2.90 -11.24
N LEU A 64 -2.75 2.35 -10.08
CA LEU A 64 -1.57 2.78 -9.33
C LEU A 64 -0.29 2.60 -10.14
N SER A 65 -0.17 1.48 -10.85
CA SER A 65 0.98 1.19 -11.71
C SER A 65 1.13 2.23 -12.82
N ILE A 66 0.03 2.62 -13.46
CA ILE A 66 0.03 3.64 -14.51
C ILE A 66 0.44 5.00 -13.93
N ILE A 67 -0.14 5.41 -12.80
CA ILE A 67 0.22 6.69 -12.16
C ILE A 67 1.71 6.74 -11.81
N ILE A 68 2.25 5.63 -11.28
CA ILE A 68 3.68 5.52 -10.95
C ILE A 68 4.53 5.63 -12.22
N LEU A 69 4.19 4.90 -13.27
CA LEU A 69 4.94 4.93 -14.52
C LEU A 69 4.84 6.29 -15.23
N THR A 70 3.69 6.96 -15.19
CA THR A 70 3.51 8.26 -15.84
C THR A 70 4.19 9.40 -15.10
N ALA A 71 4.18 9.37 -13.77
CA ALA A 71 4.80 10.44 -12.97
C ALA A 71 6.33 10.32 -12.90
N PHE A 72 6.89 9.11 -13.03
CA PHE A 72 8.32 8.88 -12.78
C PHE A 72 9.08 8.26 -13.96
N GLY A 73 8.38 7.88 -15.04
CA GLY A 73 8.99 7.40 -16.28
C GLY A 73 9.83 6.14 -16.11
N SER A 74 10.80 5.96 -17.02
CA SER A 74 11.75 4.83 -17.00
C SER A 74 12.69 4.84 -15.81
N ASP A 75 12.88 6.00 -15.18
CA ASP A 75 13.84 6.20 -14.09
C ASP A 75 13.40 5.47 -12.82
N PHE A 76 12.09 5.21 -12.68
CA PHE A 76 11.58 4.37 -11.60
C PHE A 76 12.11 2.94 -11.66
N GLU A 77 12.38 2.38 -12.85
CA GLU A 77 12.86 1.00 -12.96
C GLU A 77 14.37 0.89 -12.71
N THR A 78 15.13 1.89 -13.16
CA THR A 78 16.59 1.90 -13.19
C THR A 78 17.22 2.44 -11.91
N ASP A 79 16.59 3.40 -11.24
CA ASP A 79 17.15 4.07 -10.06
C ASP A 79 16.57 3.51 -8.75
N VAL A 80 17.44 2.89 -7.95
CA VAL A 80 17.10 2.34 -6.62
C VAL A 80 16.71 3.44 -5.64
N ASN A 81 17.29 4.63 -5.77
CA ASN A 81 17.03 5.76 -4.89
C ASN A 81 15.63 6.34 -5.15
N VAL A 82 15.23 6.43 -6.42
CA VAL A 82 13.86 6.83 -6.81
C VAL A 82 12.83 5.87 -6.22
N LYS A 83 13.07 4.55 -6.25
CA LYS A 83 12.19 3.56 -5.62
C LYS A 83 12.06 3.76 -4.11
N TYR A 84 13.16 4.07 -3.42
CA TYR A 84 13.15 4.31 -1.98
C TYR A 84 12.34 5.57 -1.63
N VAL A 85 12.64 6.69 -2.30
CA VAL A 85 11.92 7.96 -2.12
C VAL A 85 10.44 7.78 -2.41
N MET A 86 10.09 7.07 -3.48
CA MET A 86 8.71 6.76 -3.82
C MET A 86 7.97 5.98 -2.75
N ARG A 87 8.61 4.93 -2.20
CA ARG A 87 8.02 4.15 -1.11
C ARG A 87 7.70 5.03 0.09
N GLN A 88 8.61 5.93 0.41
CA GLN A 88 8.44 6.87 1.52
C GLN A 88 7.31 7.86 1.23
N VAL A 89 7.34 8.52 0.07
CA VAL A 89 6.32 9.50 -0.33
C VAL A 89 4.93 8.86 -0.41
N PHE A 90 4.81 7.65 -0.98
CA PHE A 90 3.53 6.95 -1.01
C PHE A 90 3.04 6.59 0.38
N ALA A 91 3.90 6.09 1.27
CA ALA A 91 3.52 5.82 2.66
C ALA A 91 3.02 7.10 3.34
N ASP A 92 3.75 8.20 3.20
CA ASP A 92 3.39 9.49 3.80
C ASP A 92 2.07 10.05 3.22
N VAL A 93 1.87 9.93 1.90
CA VAL A 93 0.63 10.37 1.22
C VAL A 93 -0.56 9.48 1.61
N PHE A 94 -0.38 8.16 1.66
CA PHE A 94 -1.43 7.25 2.10
C PHE A 94 -1.82 7.50 3.55
N ASP A 95 -0.84 7.69 4.43
CA ASP A 95 -1.08 8.05 5.83
C ASP A 95 -1.82 9.39 5.94
N ALA A 96 -1.43 10.40 5.14
CA ALA A 96 -2.11 11.69 5.10
C ALA A 96 -3.55 11.59 4.57
N ILE A 97 -3.81 10.79 3.53
CA ILE A 97 -5.14 10.54 2.97
C ILE A 97 -6.00 9.78 3.98
N LEU A 98 -5.47 8.73 4.61
CA LEU A 98 -6.17 7.97 5.64
C LEU A 98 -6.53 8.88 6.81
N TYR A 99 -5.56 9.66 7.31
CA TYR A 99 -5.78 10.64 8.36
C TYR A 99 -6.88 11.64 8.00
N ARG A 100 -6.79 12.26 6.81
CA ARG A 100 -7.75 13.28 6.37
C ARG A 100 -9.14 12.68 6.12
N SER A 101 -9.22 11.46 5.60
CA SER A 101 -10.47 10.73 5.41
C SER A 101 -11.13 10.41 6.75
N MET A 102 -10.35 9.92 7.73
CA MET A 102 -10.85 9.66 9.07
C MET A 102 -11.28 10.95 9.79
N TYR A 103 -10.55 12.05 9.59
CA TYR A 103 -10.91 13.36 10.14
C TYR A 103 -12.26 13.86 9.57
N ILE A 104 -12.45 13.74 8.25
CA ILE A 104 -13.70 14.13 7.58
C ILE A 104 -14.87 13.25 8.03
N ILE A 105 -14.65 11.93 8.21
CA ILE A 105 -15.65 11.01 8.77
C ILE A 105 -16.11 11.48 10.16
N ASN A 106 -15.19 11.95 11.00
CA ASN A 106 -15.54 12.46 12.33
C ASN A 106 -16.20 13.85 12.31
N LEU A 107 -16.01 14.63 11.25
CA LEU A 107 -16.63 15.94 11.09
C LEU A 107 -18.06 15.89 10.52
N LEU A 108 -18.49 14.77 9.95
CA LEU A 108 -19.82 14.60 9.39
C LEU A 108 -20.85 14.35 10.52
N PRO A 109 -21.66 15.36 10.89
CA PRO A 109 -22.57 15.26 12.04
C PRO A 109 -23.76 14.30 11.79
N LEU A 110 -23.88 13.79 10.55
CA LEU A 110 -24.87 12.81 10.12
C LEU A 110 -24.42 11.36 10.37
N LEU A 111 -23.11 11.07 10.38
CA LEU A 111 -22.59 9.71 10.55
C LEU A 111 -23.01 9.03 11.87
N PRO A 112 -22.95 9.70 13.05
CA PRO A 112 -23.43 9.10 14.30
C PRO A 112 -24.96 8.92 14.35
N LYS A 113 -25.70 9.53 13.41
CA LYS A 113 -27.16 9.41 13.31
C LYS A 113 -27.62 8.36 12.29
N LEU A 114 -26.70 7.78 11.50
CA LEU A 114 -27.06 6.77 10.52
C LEU A 114 -27.22 5.40 11.19
N PRO A 115 -28.36 4.71 11.01
CA PRO A 115 -28.67 3.47 11.72
C PRO A 115 -27.83 2.26 11.27
N PHE A 116 -27.08 2.38 10.17
CA PHE A 116 -26.38 1.26 9.52
C PHE A 116 -24.88 1.19 9.83
N TRP A 117 -24.24 2.32 10.18
CA TRP A 117 -22.82 2.36 10.48
C TRP A 117 -22.61 2.04 11.96
N LYS A 118 -22.07 0.85 12.23
CA LYS A 118 -21.80 0.39 13.60
C LYS A 118 -20.92 1.42 14.32
N LYS A 119 -21.34 1.83 15.53
CA LYS A 119 -20.54 2.57 16.53
C LYS A 119 -19.05 2.19 16.52
N LYS A 120 -18.75 0.90 16.34
CA LYS A 120 -17.41 0.34 16.18
C LYS A 120 -16.53 1.04 15.12
N VAL A 121 -17.06 1.43 13.96
CA VAL A 121 -16.28 2.09 12.89
C VAL A 121 -15.89 3.51 13.31
N ILE A 122 -16.84 4.24 13.89
CA ILE A 122 -16.62 5.61 14.39
C ILE A 122 -15.64 5.58 15.57
N ASP A 123 -15.83 4.65 16.51
CA ASP A 123 -14.94 4.47 17.67
C ASP A 123 -13.51 4.11 17.22
N ASN A 124 -13.35 3.20 16.25
CA ASN A 124 -12.02 2.87 15.71
C ASN A 124 -11.37 4.05 15.00
N GLY A 125 -12.11 4.77 14.15
CA GLY A 125 -11.58 5.94 13.44
C GLY A 125 -11.14 7.04 14.42
N THR A 126 -11.95 7.31 15.44
CA THR A 126 -11.62 8.28 16.50
C THR A 126 -10.37 7.86 17.28
N ARG A 127 -10.23 6.58 17.61
CA ARG A 127 -9.05 6.05 18.30
C ARG A 127 -7.79 6.20 17.46
N MET A 128 -7.84 5.83 16.18
CA MET A 128 -6.70 5.93 15.26
C MET A 128 -6.24 7.39 15.07
N ILE A 129 -7.18 8.33 14.95
CA ILE A 129 -6.85 9.77 14.87
C ILE A 129 -6.21 10.26 16.17
N THR A 130 -6.75 9.83 17.31
CA THR A 130 -6.23 10.23 18.61
C THR A 130 -4.80 9.73 18.80
N ASP A 131 -4.53 8.48 18.44
CA ASP A 131 -3.19 7.89 18.51
C ASP A 131 -2.21 8.63 17.58
N TYR A 132 -2.62 8.92 16.34
CA TYR A 132 -1.82 9.70 15.39
C TYR A 132 -1.48 11.10 15.92
N LEU A 133 -2.48 11.82 16.43
CA LEU A 133 -2.29 13.15 17.01
C LEU A 133 -1.38 13.12 18.25
N LEU A 134 -1.56 12.12 19.11
CA LEU A 134 -0.69 11.92 20.28
C LEU A 134 0.76 11.65 19.88
N HIS A 135 1.01 10.89 18.82
CA HIS A 135 2.37 10.56 18.36
C HIS A 135 3.07 11.76 17.69
N ARG A 136 2.31 12.75 17.19
CA ARG A 136 2.84 13.93 16.50
C ARG A 136 2.83 15.22 17.33
N ARG A 137 2.40 15.17 18.59
CA ARG A 137 2.41 16.32 19.50
C ARG A 137 3.84 16.72 19.91
N ASN A 138 4.27 17.91 19.51
CA ASN A 138 5.61 18.44 19.80
C ASN A 138 5.90 18.62 21.30
N ASP A 139 4.86 18.82 22.12
CA ASP A 139 4.96 18.92 23.58
C ASP A 139 5.19 17.55 24.25
N LEU A 140 4.81 16.47 23.58
CA LEU A 140 5.05 15.09 24.04
C LEU A 140 6.32 14.48 23.43
N TRP A 141 6.66 14.90 22.21
CA TRP A 141 7.72 14.34 21.39
C TRP A 141 8.55 15.45 20.75
N SER A 142 9.80 15.62 21.17
CA SER A 142 10.72 16.56 20.52
C SER A 142 10.99 16.14 19.07
N ARG A 143 10.86 17.08 18.12
CA ARG A 143 10.98 16.79 16.68
C ARG A 143 9.99 15.72 16.23
N SER A 144 8.70 15.91 16.51
CA SER A 144 7.66 14.90 16.27
C SER A 144 7.42 14.60 14.78
N GLU A 145 7.84 15.51 13.89
CA GLU A 145 7.72 15.37 12.44
C GLU A 145 8.93 14.66 11.81
N GLU A 146 10.03 14.47 12.56
CA GLU A 146 11.23 13.81 12.08
C GLU A 146 11.25 12.31 12.45
N PHE A 147 11.80 11.48 11.57
CA PHE A 147 12.10 10.09 11.88
C PHE A 147 13.35 10.00 12.77
N ASP A 148 13.14 10.02 14.08
CA ASP A 148 14.21 9.88 15.08
C ASP A 148 14.19 8.50 15.74
N TYR A 149 14.92 7.54 15.14
CA TYR A 149 15.03 6.18 15.70
C TYR A 149 15.79 6.13 17.03
N THR A 150 16.63 7.14 17.32
CA THR A 150 17.47 7.15 18.54
C THR A 150 16.63 7.24 19.81
N ARG A 151 15.41 7.78 19.72
CA ARG A 151 14.41 7.83 20.80
C ARG A 151 14.07 6.46 21.39
N TRP A 152 14.25 5.39 20.62
CA TRP A 152 13.91 4.02 20.99
C TRP A 152 15.13 3.14 21.30
N MET A 153 16.33 3.66 21.05
CA MET A 153 17.58 2.94 21.28
C MET A 153 17.94 2.95 22.77
N ARG A 154 18.51 1.84 23.25
CA ARG A 154 19.07 1.80 24.60
C ARG A 154 20.28 2.72 24.68
N ASP A 155 20.44 3.40 25.81
CA ASP A 155 21.65 4.17 26.07
C ASP A 155 22.85 3.20 26.07
N PRO A 156 23.87 3.41 25.22
CA PRO A 156 25.00 2.50 25.10
C PRO A 156 25.84 2.41 26.39
N LYS A 157 25.80 3.42 27.26
CA LYS A 157 26.57 3.41 28.52
C LYS A 157 25.86 2.64 29.63
N THR A 158 24.55 2.82 29.75
CA THR A 158 23.75 2.22 30.84
C THR A 158 23.05 0.93 30.42
N GLY A 159 22.91 0.67 29.12
CA GLY A 159 22.16 -0.46 28.56
C GLY A 159 20.64 -0.37 28.78
N LEU A 160 20.16 0.69 29.42
CA LEU A 160 18.75 0.88 29.73
C LEU A 160 18.02 1.56 28.57
N LYS A 161 16.73 1.24 28.41
CA LYS A 161 15.88 2.00 27.49
C LYS A 161 15.66 3.39 28.06
N PRO A 162 15.70 4.45 27.24
CA PRO A 162 15.33 5.78 27.69
C PRO A 162 13.90 5.72 28.22
N LYS A 163 13.70 6.29 29.41
CA LYS A 163 12.36 6.38 30.00
C LYS A 163 11.57 7.35 29.13
N LEU A 164 10.60 6.83 28.39
CA LEU A 164 9.70 7.68 27.62
C LEU A 164 9.00 8.62 28.61
N PRO A 165 8.99 9.94 28.35
CA PRO A 165 8.36 10.89 29.25
C PRO A 165 6.85 10.62 29.39
N TYR A 166 6.23 10.07 28.34
CA TYR A 166 4.80 9.80 28.27
C TYR A 166 4.53 8.38 27.74
N PRO A 167 4.62 7.33 28.58
CA PRO A 167 4.45 5.95 28.15
C PRO A 167 3.05 5.66 27.59
N PHE A 168 2.04 6.40 28.05
CA PHE A 168 0.65 6.29 27.56
C PHE A 168 0.38 7.10 26.28
N ALA A 169 1.34 7.92 25.84
CA ALA A 169 1.21 8.67 24.59
C ALA A 169 1.76 7.90 23.38
N TYR A 170 2.46 6.78 23.59
CA TYR A 170 2.94 5.91 22.51
C TYR A 170 2.15 4.61 22.48
N LEU A 171 1.19 4.57 21.56
CA LEU A 171 0.16 3.53 21.46
C LEU A 171 0.17 2.83 20.08
N PRO A 172 1.29 2.21 19.66
CA PRO A 172 1.35 1.54 18.36
C PRO A 172 0.40 0.34 18.24
N PHE A 173 -0.01 -0.23 19.38
CA PHE A 173 -0.91 -1.39 19.45
C PHE A 173 -2.15 -1.11 20.31
N ALA A 174 -2.44 0.18 20.55
CA ALA A 174 -3.51 0.63 21.44
C ALA A 174 -3.32 0.21 22.93
N ILE A 175 -4.21 0.67 23.82
CA ILE A 175 -4.20 0.36 25.26
C ILE A 175 -5.54 -0.24 25.72
N GLY A 176 -5.47 -1.28 26.55
CA GLY A 176 -6.62 -1.91 27.23
C GLY A 176 -7.06 -3.26 26.63
N PRO A 177 -7.74 -4.11 27.43
CA PRO A 177 -8.38 -5.34 26.97
C PRO A 177 -9.64 -5.10 26.13
#